data_AF-A0A6B0X774-F1
#
_entry.id   AF-A0A6B0X774-F1
#
_cell.length_a   1.000
_cell.length_b   1.000
_cell.length_c   1.000
_cell.angle_alpha   90.00
_cell.angle_beta   90.00
_cell.angle_gamma   90.00
#
_symmetry.space_group_name_H-M   'P 1'
#
loop_
_entity.id
_entity.type
_entity.pdbx_description
1 polymer ?
#
loop_
_entity_poly.entity_id
_entity_poly.type
_entity_poly.pdbx_seq_one_letter_code
_entity_poly.pdbx_strand_id
1 'polypeptide(L)'
;MNRNQTLLDLELRLLIARYGKKKITKALSEIGSTDLPVIKAGIEDYENGAKRSKAQHRTEKSIEEMVREVNPVNPDIAQLLEKLARAYKNKEFLPELRKVKQFLEYRDIPTSKIRSRRDALPIVLQALAPCSIDELLELDEGKRGSRSDLGIITDQILGHSNNAGGLT
;
A
#
# COMPACT_ATOMS: atom_id res chain seq x y z
N MET A 1 28.27 7.08 46.52
CA MET A 1 27.89 7.63 45.19
C MET A 1 26.49 7.15 44.85
N ASN A 2 25.54 8.06 44.63
CA ASN A 2 24.17 7.70 44.24
C ASN A 2 24.15 7.23 42.78
N ARG A 3 23.81 5.96 42.52
CA ARG A 3 23.76 5.37 41.16
C ARG A 3 22.86 6.14 40.18
N ASN A 4 21.84 6.81 40.68
CA ASN A 4 20.94 7.63 39.85
C ASN A 4 21.61 8.93 39.36
N GLN A 5 22.51 9.51 40.15
CA GLN A 5 23.27 10.69 39.73
C GLN A 5 24.27 10.35 38.63
N THR A 6 24.87 9.15 38.69
CA THR A 6 25.81 8.70 37.66
C THR A 6 25.13 8.42 36.33
N LEU A 7 23.90 7.91 36.33
CA LEU A 7 23.14 7.68 35.09
C LEU A 7 22.73 9.01 34.44
N LEU A 8 22.19 9.94 35.23
CA LEU A 8 21.77 11.25 34.73
C LEU A 8 22.94 12.04 34.14
N ASP A 9 24.11 12.02 34.78
CA ASP A 9 25.32 12.66 34.25
C ASP A 9 25.74 12.04 32.90
N LEU A 10 25.62 10.72 32.77
CA LEU A 10 25.96 10.01 31.52
C LEU A 10 24.99 10.38 30.39
N GLU A 11 23.69 10.45 30.68
CA GLU A 11 22.66 10.88 29.73
C GLU A 11 22.85 12.33 29.29
N LEU A 12 23.13 13.25 30.22
CA LEU A 12 23.40 14.64 29.90
C LEU A 12 24.66 14.79 29.05
N ARG A 13 25.73 14.05 29.36
CA ARG A 13 26.95 14.02 28.53
C ARG A 13 26.65 13.51 27.13
N LEU A 14 25.83 12.47 26.99
CA LEU A 14 25.44 11.91 25.70
C LEU A 14 24.60 12.89 24.87
N LEU A 15 23.67 13.61 25.50
CA LEU A 15 22.89 14.67 24.86
C LEU A 15 23.77 15.86 24.42
N ILE A 16 24.71 16.28 25.26
CA ILE A 16 25.68 17.33 24.93
C ILE A 16 26.56 16.90 23.75
N ALA A 17 27.01 15.64 23.71
CA ALA A 17 27.81 15.12 22.60
C ALA A 17 27.03 15.11 21.27
N ARG A 18 25.72 14.78 21.30
CA ARG A 18 24.88 14.71 20.09
C ARG A 18 24.42 16.07 19.56
N TYR A 19 24.02 16.97 20.44
CA TYR A 19 23.34 18.21 20.06
C TYR A 19 24.15 19.48 20.36
N GLY A 20 25.25 19.35 21.10
CA GLY A 20 26.12 20.45 21.50
C GLY A 20 25.65 21.15 22.77
N LYS A 21 26.62 21.57 23.60
CA LYS A 21 26.38 22.19 24.93
C LYS A 21 25.40 23.36 24.88
N LYS A 22 25.56 24.29 23.93
CA LYS A 22 24.74 25.51 23.82
C LYS A 22 23.25 25.23 23.62
N LYS A 23 22.91 24.21 22.81
CA LYS A 23 21.50 23.86 22.55
C LYS A 23 20.85 23.23 23.76
N ILE A 24 21.57 22.31 24.42
CA ILE A 24 21.09 21.66 25.65
C ILE A 24 20.91 22.66 26.79
N THR A 25 21.87 23.57 27.01
CA THR A 25 21.73 24.59 28.06
C THR A 25 20.59 25.56 27.80
N LYS A 26 20.34 25.92 26.54
CA LYS A 26 19.20 26.77 26.15
C LYS A 26 17.86 26.06 26.42
N ALA A 27 17.73 24.81 25.97
CA ALA A 27 16.52 24.01 26.21
C ALA A 27 16.28 23.80 27.72
N LEU A 28 17.33 23.51 28.50
CA LEU A 28 17.21 23.37 29.96
C LEU A 28 16.85 24.69 30.65
N SER A 29 17.30 25.85 30.15
CA SER A 29 16.92 27.16 30.70
C SER A 29 15.46 27.53 30.40
N GLU A 30 14.95 27.15 29.22
CA GLU A 30 13.55 27.34 28.83
C GLU A 30 12.63 26.45 29.70
N ILE A 31 13.04 25.19 29.92
CA ILE A 31 12.34 24.24 30.80
C ILE A 31 12.43 24.69 32.27
N GLY A 32 13.59 25.14 32.73
CA GLY A 32 13.80 25.60 34.12
C GLY A 32 13.00 26.86 34.49
N SER A 33 12.50 27.59 33.49
CA SER A 33 11.62 28.75 33.68
C SER A 33 10.12 28.39 33.62
N THR A 34 9.79 27.11 33.46
CA THR A 34 8.44 26.61 33.23
C THR A 34 8.00 25.72 34.39
N ASP A 35 6.75 25.86 34.83
CA ASP A 35 6.22 25.05 35.93
C ASP A 35 6.13 23.56 35.57
N LEU A 36 6.45 22.69 36.54
CA LEU A 36 6.41 21.22 36.43
C LEU A 36 5.13 20.62 35.79
N PRO A 37 3.90 21.13 36.06
CA PRO A 37 2.69 20.63 35.41
C PRO A 37 2.70 20.84 33.90
N VAL A 38 3.26 21.96 33.41
CA VAL A 38 3.31 22.30 31.99
C VAL A 38 4.32 21.41 31.27
N ILE A 39 5.45 21.11 31.91
CA ILE A 39 6.45 20.18 31.37
C ILE A 39 5.86 18.77 31.25
N LYS A 40 5.12 18.30 32.26
CA LYS A 40 4.44 17.01 32.22
C LYS A 40 3.40 16.93 31.10
N ALA A 41 2.58 17.97 30.94
CA ALA A 41 1.59 18.05 29.87
C ALA A 41 2.26 18.01 28.48
N GLY A 42 3.38 18.73 28.29
CA GLY A 42 4.12 18.70 27.02
C GLY A 42 4.75 17.33 26.70
N ILE A 43 5.22 16.60 27.72
CA ILE A 43 5.72 15.22 27.54
C ILE A 43 4.57 14.29 27.17
N GLU A 44 3.42 14.40 27.84
CA GLU A 44 2.24 13.60 27.56
C GLU A 44 1.70 13.88 26.15
N ASP A 45 1.67 15.14 25.71
CA ASP A 45 1.31 15.55 24.36
C ASP A 45 2.29 15.01 23.30
N TYR A 46 3.59 15.00 23.59
CA TYR A 46 4.59 14.42 22.70
C TYR A 46 4.43 12.90 22.57
N GLU A 47 4.21 12.20 23.69
CA GLU A 47 3.96 10.75 23.68
C GLU A 47 2.66 10.39 22.96
N ASN A 48 1.60 11.18 23.17
CA ASN A 48 0.31 10.98 22.51
C ASN A 48 0.34 11.39 21.04
N GLY A 49 1.08 12.42 20.68
CA GLY A 49 1.36 12.82 19.29
C GLY A 49 2.15 11.76 18.53
N ALA A 50 3.15 11.16 19.18
CA ALA A 50 3.91 10.03 18.62
C ALA A 50 3.03 8.79 18.39
N LYS A 51 2.08 8.51 19.29
CA LYS A 51 1.07 7.44 19.10
C LYS A 51 0.11 7.75 17.94
N ARG A 52 -0.34 9.00 17.79
CA ARG A 52 -1.20 9.44 16.67
C ARG A 52 -0.50 9.34 15.32
N SER A 53 0.80 9.65 15.25
CA SER A 53 1.57 9.52 14.00
C SER A 53 1.70 8.06 13.52
N LYS A 54 1.67 7.09 14.42
CA LYS A 54 1.63 5.66 14.08
C LYS A 54 0.25 5.17 13.64
N ALA A 55 -0.83 5.81 14.10
CA ALA A 55 -2.20 5.53 13.65
C ALA A 55 -2.49 6.05 12.23
N GLN A 56 -1.61 6.91 11.70
CA GLN A 56 -1.66 7.38 10.32
C GLN A 56 -0.95 6.42 9.34
N HIS A 57 -0.64 5.20 9.77
CA HIS A 57 -0.53 4.09 8.83
C HIS A 57 -1.92 3.85 8.27
N ARG A 58 -2.17 4.32 7.03
CA ARG A 58 -3.35 3.98 6.24
C ARG A 58 -3.72 2.53 6.54
N THR A 59 -4.86 2.31 7.21
CA THR A 59 -5.44 0.98 7.31
C THR A 59 -5.52 0.47 5.87
N GLU A 60 -4.71 -0.55 5.55
CA GLU A 60 -4.78 -1.20 4.25
C GLU A 60 -6.23 -1.68 4.13
N LYS A 61 -6.99 -1.12 3.18
CA LYS A 61 -8.38 -1.51 2.95
C LYS A 61 -8.45 -3.02 2.82
N SER A 62 -9.49 -3.63 3.36
CA SER A 62 -9.71 -5.07 3.18
C SER A 62 -10.01 -5.37 1.70
N ILE A 63 -9.81 -6.63 1.27
CA ILE A 63 -10.13 -7.02 -0.11
C ILE A 63 -11.63 -6.84 -0.35
N GLU A 64 -12.42 -7.20 0.66
CA GLU A 64 -13.87 -7.12 0.68
C GLU A 64 -14.34 -5.65 0.52
N GLU A 65 -13.68 -4.70 1.20
CA GLU A 65 -13.92 -3.27 1.02
C GLU A 65 -13.57 -2.80 -0.40
N MET A 66 -12.42 -3.23 -0.93
CA MET A 66 -12.00 -2.84 -2.29
C MET A 66 -12.94 -3.37 -3.37
N VAL A 67 -13.45 -4.61 -3.24
CA VAL A 67 -14.41 -5.17 -4.20
C VAL A 67 -15.76 -4.46 -4.10
N ARG A 68 -16.22 -4.09 -2.89
CA ARG A 68 -17.44 -3.29 -2.72
C ARG A 68 -17.35 -1.92 -3.38
N GLU A 69 -16.20 -1.25 -3.30
CA GLU A 69 -15.98 0.05 -3.94
C GLU A 69 -16.08 -0.01 -5.46
N VAL A 70 -15.79 -1.17 -6.04
CA VAL A 70 -15.90 -1.42 -7.48
C VAL A 70 -17.35 -1.70 -7.90
N ASN A 71 -18.26 -1.91 -6.94
CA ASN A 71 -19.70 -2.09 -7.11
C ASN A 71 -20.06 -3.06 -8.26
N PRO A 72 -19.64 -4.33 -8.19
CA PRO A 72 -19.94 -5.31 -9.22
C PRO A 72 -21.45 -5.53 -9.34
N VAL A 73 -21.95 -5.57 -10.58
CA VAL A 73 -23.38 -5.67 -10.90
C VAL A 73 -23.99 -7.01 -10.47
N ASN A 74 -23.19 -8.09 -10.46
CA ASN A 74 -23.61 -9.43 -10.09
C ASN A 74 -22.80 -9.93 -8.85
N PRO A 75 -23.45 -10.53 -7.83
CA PRO A 75 -22.75 -11.17 -6.71
C PRO A 75 -21.71 -12.21 -7.13
N ASP A 76 -21.91 -12.93 -8.23
CA ASP A 76 -20.96 -13.93 -8.72
C ASP A 76 -19.65 -13.28 -9.21
N ILE A 77 -19.77 -12.12 -9.87
CA ILE A 77 -18.61 -11.30 -10.26
C ILE A 77 -17.87 -10.81 -9.01
N ALA A 78 -18.59 -10.41 -7.97
CA ALA A 78 -17.99 -10.00 -6.71
C ALA A 78 -17.12 -11.12 -6.09
N GLN A 79 -17.64 -12.36 -6.07
CA GLN A 79 -16.90 -13.51 -5.56
C GLN A 79 -15.64 -13.82 -6.39
N LEU A 80 -15.74 -13.73 -7.72
CA LEU A 80 -14.59 -13.93 -8.61
C LEU A 80 -13.53 -12.83 -8.45
N LEU A 81 -13.95 -11.57 -8.31
CA LEU A 81 -13.06 -10.45 -8.03
C LEU A 81 -12.35 -10.61 -6.69
N GLU A 82 -13.03 -11.05 -5.63
CA GLU A 82 -12.40 -11.34 -4.35
C GLU A 82 -11.37 -12.46 -4.46
N LYS A 83 -11.68 -13.53 -5.21
CA LYS A 83 -10.76 -14.64 -5.45
C LYS A 83 -9.53 -14.20 -6.23
N LEU A 84 -9.70 -13.39 -7.28
CA LEU A 84 -8.62 -12.78 -8.07
C LEU A 84 -7.78 -11.81 -7.23
N ALA A 85 -8.40 -11.00 -6.37
CA ALA A 85 -7.71 -10.10 -5.44
C ALA A 85 -6.83 -10.86 -4.44
N ARG A 86 -7.33 -11.97 -3.87
CA ARG A 86 -6.56 -12.85 -2.98
C ARG A 86 -5.38 -13.48 -3.72
N ALA A 87 -5.61 -14.02 -4.92
CA ALA A 87 -4.55 -14.56 -5.77
C ALA A 87 -3.48 -13.51 -6.12
N TYR A 88 -3.90 -12.27 -6.40
CA TYR A 88 -2.99 -11.16 -6.66
C TYR A 88 -2.15 -10.80 -5.43
N LYS A 89 -2.75 -10.80 -4.24
CA LYS A 89 -2.02 -10.57 -2.98
C LYS A 89 -0.99 -11.69 -2.73
N ASN A 90 -1.35 -12.93 -3.04
CA ASN A 90 -0.50 -14.12 -2.90
C ASN A 90 0.55 -14.28 -4.01
N LYS A 91 0.62 -13.37 -4.98
CA LYS A 91 1.50 -13.44 -6.17
C LYS A 91 1.16 -14.60 -7.12
N GLU A 92 -0.01 -15.20 -7.02
CA GLU A 92 -0.47 -16.27 -7.92
C GLU A 92 -1.07 -15.69 -9.21
N PHE A 93 -1.55 -14.44 -9.15
CA PHE A 93 -2.05 -13.68 -10.30
C PHE A 93 -1.20 -12.42 -10.48
N LEU A 94 -0.72 -12.17 -11.71
CA LEU A 94 0.17 -11.07 -12.07
C LEU A 94 1.34 -10.88 -11.06
N PRO A 95 2.22 -11.89 -10.90
CA PRO A 95 3.24 -11.91 -9.84
C PRO A 95 4.19 -10.70 -9.88
N GLU A 96 4.49 -10.24 -11.09
CA GLU A 96 5.48 -9.21 -11.39
C GLU A 96 4.82 -7.88 -11.78
N LEU A 97 5.39 -6.77 -11.30
CA LEU A 97 4.91 -5.43 -11.61
C LEU A 97 4.90 -5.14 -13.13
N ARG A 98 5.84 -5.71 -13.89
CA ARG A 98 5.87 -5.58 -15.35
C ARG A 98 4.60 -6.14 -15.99
N LYS A 99 4.16 -7.34 -15.56
CA LYS A 99 2.93 -7.97 -16.06
C LYS A 99 1.69 -7.18 -15.68
N VAL A 100 1.69 -6.59 -14.48
CA VAL A 100 0.60 -5.68 -14.04
C VAL A 100 0.51 -4.46 -14.96
N LYS A 101 1.64 -3.83 -15.29
CA LYS A 101 1.66 -2.68 -16.18
C LYS A 101 1.19 -3.05 -17.59
N GLN A 102 1.67 -4.16 -18.15
CA GLN A 102 1.22 -4.66 -19.45
C GLN A 102 -0.28 -4.94 -19.48
N PHE A 103 -0.82 -5.58 -18.44
CA PHE A 103 -2.26 -5.84 -18.31
C PHE A 103 -3.08 -4.54 -18.28
N LEU A 104 -2.62 -3.52 -17.56
CA LEU A 104 -3.31 -2.24 -17.44
C LEU A 104 -3.18 -1.37 -18.70
N GLU A 105 -2.01 -1.38 -19.34
CA GLU A 105 -1.79 -0.72 -20.63
C GLU A 105 -2.71 -1.29 -21.71
N TYR A 106 -2.93 -2.61 -21.71
CA TYR A 106 -3.89 -3.24 -22.63
C TYR A 106 -5.34 -2.78 -22.42
N ARG A 107 -5.69 -2.42 -21.19
CA ARG A 107 -7.02 -1.90 -20.83
C ARG A 107 -7.12 -0.38 -21.03
N ASP A 108 -6.16 0.23 -21.71
CA ASP A 108 -6.01 1.68 -21.89
C ASP A 108 -5.91 2.47 -20.56
N ILE A 109 -5.43 1.83 -19.49
CA ILE A 109 -5.29 2.46 -18.17
C ILE A 109 -3.85 2.98 -17.99
N PRO A 110 -3.65 4.28 -17.70
CA PRO A 110 -2.31 4.85 -17.58
C PRO A 110 -1.55 4.31 -16.36
N THR A 111 -0.39 3.69 -16.61
CA THR A 111 0.44 3.03 -15.59
C THR A 111 1.53 3.92 -14.97
N SER A 112 1.60 5.19 -15.40
CA SER A 112 2.67 6.13 -15.04
C SER A 112 2.78 6.41 -13.54
N LYS A 113 1.68 6.26 -12.80
CA LYS A 113 1.61 6.48 -11.35
C LYS A 113 1.86 5.22 -10.51
N ILE A 114 1.98 4.05 -11.14
CA ILE A 114 2.08 2.76 -10.44
C ILE A 114 3.53 2.47 -10.08
N ARG A 115 3.83 2.52 -8.78
CA ARG A 115 5.17 2.33 -8.21
C ARG A 115 5.37 0.94 -7.60
N SER A 116 4.31 0.32 -7.11
CA SER A 116 4.36 -1.02 -6.53
C SER A 116 3.16 -1.87 -6.91
N ARG A 117 3.29 -3.19 -6.77
CA ARG A 117 2.20 -4.13 -7.02
C ARG A 117 1.02 -3.90 -6.06
N ARG A 118 1.31 -3.57 -4.80
CA ARG A 118 0.29 -3.28 -3.78
C ARG A 118 -0.54 -2.05 -4.18
N ASP A 119 0.12 -1.00 -4.64
CA ASP A 119 -0.56 0.24 -5.08
C ASP A 119 -1.43 0.02 -6.32
N ALA A 120 -1.09 -0.98 -7.14
CA ALA A 120 -1.83 -1.28 -8.36
C ALA A 120 -3.10 -2.12 -8.12
N LEU A 121 -3.26 -2.78 -6.96
CA LEU A 121 -4.39 -3.69 -6.70
C LEU A 121 -5.76 -3.01 -6.92
N PRO A 122 -6.04 -1.80 -6.41
CA PRO A 122 -7.34 -1.16 -6.62
C PRO A 122 -7.60 -0.87 -8.12
N ILE A 123 -6.56 -0.49 -8.85
CA ILE A 123 -6.64 -0.19 -10.28
C ILE A 123 -6.88 -1.46 -11.09
N VAL A 124 -6.23 -2.56 -10.71
CA VAL A 124 -6.46 -3.88 -11.30
C VAL A 124 -7.89 -4.35 -11.06
N LEU A 125 -8.43 -4.17 -9.85
CA LEU A 125 -9.83 -4.52 -9.57
C LEU A 125 -10.82 -3.66 -10.37
N GLN A 126 -10.55 -2.37 -10.52
CA GLN A 126 -11.34 -1.50 -11.40
C GLN A 126 -11.28 -1.95 -12.87
N ALA A 127 -10.11 -2.40 -13.34
CA ALA A 127 -9.94 -2.93 -14.69
C ALA A 127 -10.66 -4.26 -14.91
N LEU A 128 -10.82 -5.07 -13.86
CA LEU A 128 -11.50 -6.36 -13.90
C LEU A 128 -13.02 -6.24 -13.72
N ALA A 129 -13.50 -5.16 -13.09
CA ALA A 129 -14.92 -4.90 -12.85
C ALA A 129 -15.83 -5.02 -14.09
N PRO A 130 -15.45 -4.49 -15.28
CA PRO A 130 -16.30 -4.58 -16.46
C PRO A 130 -16.19 -5.93 -17.21
N CYS A 131 -15.34 -6.86 -16.75
CA CYS A 131 -15.17 -8.15 -17.42
C CYS A 131 -16.41 -9.04 -17.27
N SER A 132 -16.63 -9.90 -18.25
CA SER A 132 -17.67 -10.92 -18.16
C SER A 132 -17.30 -12.00 -17.13
N ILE A 133 -18.28 -12.77 -16.67
CA ILE A 133 -18.03 -13.89 -15.75
C ILE A 133 -17.09 -14.92 -16.40
N ASP A 134 -17.28 -15.20 -17.68
CA ASP A 134 -16.46 -16.17 -18.43
C ASP A 134 -15.01 -15.71 -18.51
N GLU A 135 -14.75 -14.43 -18.82
CA GLU A 135 -13.40 -13.85 -18.83
C GLU A 135 -12.73 -13.94 -17.46
N LEU A 136 -13.47 -13.70 -16.38
CA LEU A 136 -12.94 -13.79 -15.01
C LEU A 136 -12.62 -15.23 -14.60
N LEU A 137 -13.42 -16.19 -15.07
CA LEU A 137 -13.17 -17.62 -14.87
C LEU A 137 -11.94 -18.08 -15.64
N GLU A 138 -11.78 -17.70 -16.91
CA GLU A 138 -10.59 -17.98 -17.71
C GLU A 138 -9.31 -17.42 -17.04
N LEU A 139 -9.38 -16.20 -16.51
CA LEU A 139 -8.28 -15.59 -15.76
C LEU A 139 -7.99 -16.31 -14.42
N ASP A 140 -8.97 -17.00 -13.83
CA ASP A 140 -8.79 -17.81 -12.62
C ASP A 140 -8.22 -19.20 -12.92
N GLU A 141 -8.67 -19.84 -14.00
CA GLU A 141 -8.22 -21.16 -14.45
C GLU A 141 -6.80 -21.12 -15.02
N GLY A 142 -6.46 -20.05 -15.76
CA GLY A 142 -5.10 -19.78 -16.26
C GLY A 142 -4.03 -19.65 -15.16
N LYS A 143 -4.42 -19.64 -13.87
CA LYS A 143 -3.50 -19.69 -12.72
C LYS A 143 -3.01 -21.11 -12.40
N ARG A 144 -3.75 -22.16 -12.78
CA ARG A 144 -3.59 -23.53 -12.26
C ARG A 144 -2.80 -24.47 -13.17
N GLY A 145 -2.49 -24.05 -14.41
CA GLY A 145 -1.79 -24.87 -15.42
C GLY A 145 -0.41 -24.34 -15.80
N SER A 146 0.56 -25.24 -15.88
CA SER A 146 1.95 -25.04 -16.29
C SER A 146 2.16 -24.21 -17.56
N ARG A 147 3.21 -23.38 -17.56
CA ARG A 147 3.99 -22.88 -18.72
C ARG A 147 3.19 -22.36 -19.94
N SER A 148 3.33 -21.05 -20.18
CA SER A 148 3.19 -20.40 -21.49
C SER A 148 1.79 -20.07 -22.02
N ASP A 149 0.71 -20.31 -21.29
CA ASP A 149 -0.64 -19.93 -21.76
C ASP A 149 -1.07 -18.51 -21.37
N LEU A 150 -0.45 -17.89 -20.37
CA LEU A 150 -0.72 -16.47 -20.09
C LEU A 150 -0.27 -15.57 -21.25
N GLY A 151 0.79 -15.94 -21.99
CA GLY A 151 1.21 -15.23 -23.21
C GLY A 151 0.26 -15.47 -24.38
N ILE A 152 -0.27 -16.69 -24.52
CA ILE A 152 -1.18 -17.07 -25.61
C ILE A 152 -2.59 -16.52 -25.37
N ILE A 153 -3.08 -16.49 -24.13
CA ILE A 153 -4.38 -15.91 -23.76
C ILE A 153 -4.30 -14.39 -23.76
N THR A 154 -3.18 -13.78 -23.32
CA THR A 154 -3.00 -12.34 -23.61
C THR A 154 -2.96 -12.11 -25.11
N ASP A 155 -2.20 -12.85 -25.91
CA ASP A 155 -2.13 -12.65 -27.37
C ASP A 155 -3.46 -12.93 -28.11
N GLN A 156 -4.26 -13.91 -27.69
CA GLN A 156 -5.56 -14.22 -28.30
C GLN A 156 -6.64 -13.21 -27.90
N ILE A 157 -6.61 -12.70 -26.66
CA ILE A 157 -7.47 -11.59 -26.24
C ILE A 157 -6.98 -10.27 -26.88
N LEU A 158 -5.65 -10.06 -27.03
CA LEU A 158 -4.99 -8.91 -27.69
C LEU A 158 -5.16 -8.88 -29.22
N GLY A 159 -5.39 -10.02 -29.87
CA GLY A 159 -5.35 -10.19 -31.33
C GLY A 159 -6.70 -10.28 -32.05
N HIS A 160 -7.83 -10.23 -31.34
CA HIS A 160 -9.17 -10.37 -31.94
C HIS A 160 -10.00 -9.08 -32.03
N SER A 161 -9.44 -7.92 -31.68
CA SER A 161 -10.12 -6.61 -31.77
C SER A 161 -9.80 -5.79 -33.02
N ASN A 162 -9.26 -6.40 -34.08
CA ASN A 162 -8.97 -5.70 -35.34
C ASN A 162 -9.25 -6.54 -36.60
N ASN A 163 -10.50 -6.95 -36.82
CA ASN A 163 -11.00 -7.17 -38.20
C ASN A 163 -12.54 -7.18 -38.30
N ALA A 164 -13.17 -6.02 -38.09
CA ALA A 164 -14.55 -5.78 -38.51
C ALA A 164 -14.72 -4.30 -38.87
N GLY A 165 -13.99 -3.84 -39.89
CA GLY A 165 -14.07 -2.46 -40.35
C GLY A 165 -13.11 -2.14 -41.48
N GLY A 166 -13.49 -2.49 -42.71
CA GLY A 166 -12.87 -1.93 -43.90
C GLY A 166 -12.66 -2.93 -45.03
N LEU A 167 -13.60 -2.95 -45.99
CA LEU A 167 -13.35 -2.61 -47.40
C LEU A 167 -14.66 -2.74 -48.17
N THR A 168 -15.13 -1.58 -48.63
CA THR A 168 -15.74 -1.40 -49.95
C THR A 168 -14.84 -1.94 -51.05
#